data_AF-A0A2J6WTG2-F1
#
_entry.id   AF-A0A2J6WTG2-F1
#
_cell.length_a   1.000
_cell.length_b   1.000
_cell.length_c   1.000
_cell.angle_alpha   90.00
_cell.angle_beta   90.00
_cell.angle_gamma   90.00
#
_symmetry.space_group_name_H-M   'P 1'
#
loop_
_entity.id
_entity.type
_entity.pdbx_description
1 polymer ?
#
loop_
_entity_poly.entity_id
_entity_poly.type
_entity_poly.pdbx_seq_one_letter_code
_entity_poly.pdbx_strand_id
1 'polypeptide(L)' 'MVKLTQKKINWIIKQKENRMSSSEIARIMSITPRYVNMVYR' A
#
# COMPACT_ATOMS: atom_id res chain seq x y z
N MET A 1 1.82 0.14 -16.00
CA MET A 1 1.82 0.34 -14.52
C MET A 1 3.14 -0.17 -13.97
N VAL A 2 3.91 0.67 -13.27
CA VAL A 2 5.15 0.20 -12.61
C VAL A 2 4.75 -0.71 -11.46
N LYS A 3 5.24 -1.95 -11.48
CA LYS A 3 4.97 -2.95 -10.44
C LYS A 3 5.78 -2.56 -9.19
N LEU A 4 5.14 -2.52 -8.02
CA LEU A 4 5.87 -2.33 -6.76
C LEU A 4 6.82 -3.50 -6.52
N THR A 5 7.95 -3.22 -5.90
CA THR A 5 8.86 -4.27 -5.43
C THR A 5 8.22 -5.05 -4.27
N GLN A 6 8.60 -6.32 -4.10
CA GLN A 6 8.08 -7.16 -3.02
C GLN A 6 8.26 -6.53 -1.63
N LYS A 7 9.39 -5.84 -1.42
CA LYS A 7 9.66 -5.10 -0.17
C LYS A 7 8.60 -4.03 0.12
N LYS A 8 8.17 -3.30 -0.92
CA LYS A 8 7.12 -2.27 -0.80
C LYS A 8 5.74 -2.89 -0.57
N ILE A 9 5.45 -4.03 -1.21
CA ILE A 9 4.21 -4.79 -1.00
C ILE A 9 4.11 -5.28 0.45
N ASN A 10 5.16 -5.93 0.96
CA ASN A 10 5.19 -6.42 2.35
C ASN A 10 5.02 -5.26 3.35
N TRP A 11 5.58 -4.09 3.05
CA TRP A 11 5.40 -2.91 3.88
C TRP A 11 3.93 -2.44 3.89
N ILE A 12 3.25 -2.40 2.74
CA ILE A 12 1.83 -2.05 2.65
C ILE A 12 0.98 -3.01 3.49
N ILE A 13 1.23 -4.32 3.39
CA ILE A 13 0.52 -5.35 4.17
C ILE A 13 0.72 -5.11 5.67
N LYS A 14 1.97 -4.92 6.11
CA LYS A 14 2.29 -4.63 7.52
C LYS A 14 1.59 -3.36 8.04
N GLN A 15 1.53 -2.29 7.25
CA GLN A 15 0.81 -1.08 7.66
C GLN A 15 -0.71 -1.30 7.73
N LYS A 16 -1.25 -2.14 6.86
CA LYS A 16 -2.66 -2.53 6.91
C LYS A 16 -3.01 -3.35 8.15
N GLU A 17 -2.14 -4.27 8.55
CA GLU A 17 -2.26 -5.00 9.82
C GLU A 17 -2.24 -4.05 11.02
N ASN A 18 -1.44 -2.98 10.95
CA ASN A 18 -1.43 -1.88 11.94
C ASN A 18 -2.65 -0.94 11.84
N ARG A 19 -3.69 -1.30 11.07
CA ARG A 19 -4.93 -0.52 10.87
C ARG A 19 -4.75 0.85 10.22
N MET A 20 -3.63 1.10 9.51
CA MET A 20 -3.50 2.34 8.73
C MET A 20 -4.48 2.40 7.57
N SER A 21 -5.00 3.59 7.30
CA SER A 21 -5.92 3.80 6.18
C SER A 21 -5.19 3.66 4.84
N SER A 22 -5.92 3.23 3.79
CA SER A 22 -5.32 3.13 2.45
C SER A 22 -4.88 4.48 1.92
N SER A 23 -5.57 5.55 2.33
CA SER A 23 -5.29 6.93 1.95
C SER A 23 -3.96 7.42 2.55
N GLU A 24 -3.67 7.09 3.81
CA GLU A 24 -2.39 7.42 4.46
C GLU A 24 -1.22 6.67 3.82
N ILE A 25 -1.37 5.36 3.61
CA ILE A 25 -0.37 4.53 2.95
C ILE A 25 -0.08 5.06 1.54
N ALA A 26 -1.13 5.41 0.80
CA ALA A 26 -1.04 5.99 -0.54
C ALA A 26 -0.29 7.32 -0.54
N ARG A 27 -0.57 8.20 0.43
CA ARG A 27 0.12 9.49 0.59
C ARG A 27 1.61 9.29 0.90
N ILE A 28 1.97 8.38 1.80
CA ILE A 28 3.37 8.08 2.15
C ILE A 28 4.14 7.52 0.95
N MET A 29 3.53 6.61 0.21
CA MET A 29 4.18 5.92 -0.91
C MET A 29 4.07 6.67 -2.24
N SER A 30 3.37 7.81 -2.29
CA SER A 30 3.04 8.54 -3.52
C SER A 30 2.39 7.65 -4.58
N ILE A 31 1.46 6.81 -4.16
CA ILE A 31 0.66 5.92 -5.02
C ILE A 31 -0.83 6.20 -4.84
N THR A 32 -1.68 5.58 -5.65
CA THR A 32 -3.14 5.74 -5.49
C THR A 32 -3.68 4.84 -4.38
N PRO A 33 -4.70 5.29 -3.61
CA PRO A 33 -5.40 4.44 -2.64
C PRO A 33 -6.00 3.18 -3.28
N ARG A 34 -6.41 3.28 -4.55
CA ARG A 34 -6.88 2.14 -5.35
C ARG A 34 -5.80 1.07 -5.48
N TYR A 35 -4.54 1.47 -5.67
CA TYR A 35 -3.43 0.52 -5.77
C TYR A 35 -3.15 -0.17 -4.44
N VAL A 36 -3.19 0.57 -3.33
CA VAL A 36 -3.09 -0.01 -1.97
C VAL A 36 -4.19 -1.04 -1.74
N ASN A 37 -5.43 -0.72 -2.13
CA ASN A 37 -6.56 -1.66 -2.02
C ASN A 37 -6.39 -2.90 -2.89
N MET A 38 -5.79 -2.79 -4.09
CA MET A 38 -5.48 -3.95 -4.93
C MET A 38 -4.41 -4.85 -4.32
N VAL A 39 -3.45 -4.29 -3.58
CA VAL A 39 -2.37 -5.07 -2.94
C VAL A 39 -2.87 -5.84 -1.72
N TYR A 40 -3.84 -5.30 -0.98
CA TYR A 40 -4.38 -5.91 0.24
C TYR A 40 -5.62 -6.79 -0.02
N ARG A 41 -6.14 -6.81 -1.25
CA ARG A 41 -7.29 -7.64 -1.61
C ARG A 41 -6.90 -9.11 -1.73
#